data_AF-A0A3R8ZMY9-F1
#
_entry.id   AF-A0A3R8ZMY9-F1
#
_cell.length_a   1.000
_cell.length_b   1.000
_cell.length_c   1.000
_cell.angle_alpha   90.00
_cell.angle_beta   90.00
_cell.angle_gamma   90.00
#
_symmetry.space_group_name_H-M   'P 1'
#
loop_
_entity.id
_entity.type
_entity.pdbx_description
1 polymer ?
#
loop_
_entity_poly.entity_id
_entity_poly.type
_entity_poly.pdbx_seq_one_letter_code
_entity_poly.pdbx_strand_id
1 'polypeptide(L)'
;MYGHWNGPGQNPKVCEFQHGRIMIYVEYDDSSPMPARLAAAQASIDQAIEDVDNAVAFASNISAQSFPDFWKNASSIELRENPLAVFCIRYELGTMLPSYDIWWNPWFKTQEGTAYSEEWIEEVVRVRLPEEDGCISILRREQGKFEVLRQWVDG
;
A
#
# COMPACT_ATOMS: atom_id res chain seq x y z
N MET A 1 15.84 -12.02 -6.74
CA MET A 1 15.23 -12.78 -5.64
C MET A 1 16.11 -12.58 -4.41
N TYR A 2 15.57 -11.99 -3.35
CA TYR A 2 16.31 -11.68 -2.11
C TYR A 2 16.28 -12.85 -1.12
N GLY A 3 15.21 -13.64 -1.16
CA GLY A 3 15.06 -14.78 -0.27
C GLY A 3 13.97 -15.72 -0.74
N HIS A 4 13.94 -16.87 -0.08
CA HIS A 4 12.97 -17.91 -0.29
C HIS A 4 12.73 -18.59 1.06
N TRP A 5 11.48 -18.55 1.52
CA TRP A 5 11.09 -19.04 2.84
C TRP A 5 10.37 -20.39 2.69
N ASN A 6 11.08 -21.47 3.02
CA ASN A 6 10.57 -22.85 3.06
C ASN A 6 10.86 -23.48 4.43
N GLY A 7 10.32 -22.91 5.51
CA GLY A 7 10.35 -23.60 6.80
C GLY A 7 9.62 -24.95 6.71
N PRO A 8 10.08 -26.01 7.39
CA PRO A 8 9.32 -27.26 7.45
C PRO A 8 7.93 -26.99 8.04
N GLY A 9 6.87 -27.27 7.25
CA GLY A 9 5.48 -27.00 7.60
C GLY A 9 4.89 -25.66 7.13
N GLN A 10 5.68 -24.78 6.47
CA GLN A 10 5.14 -23.56 5.86
C GLN A 10 4.53 -23.85 4.49
N ASN A 11 3.20 -23.70 4.42
CA ASN A 11 2.44 -23.64 3.20
C ASN A 11 1.44 -22.46 3.35
N PRO A 12 1.45 -21.44 2.47
CA PRO A 12 2.26 -21.31 1.24
C PRO A 12 3.76 -21.13 1.47
N LYS A 13 4.56 -21.55 0.47
CA LYS A 13 5.96 -21.16 0.32
C LYS A 13 6.02 -19.81 -0.40
N VAL A 14 7.04 -18.98 -0.13
CA VAL A 14 7.10 -17.60 -0.66
C VAL A 14 8.44 -17.30 -1.31
N CYS A 15 8.38 -16.74 -2.52
CA CYS A 15 9.50 -16.08 -3.18
C CYS A 15 9.48 -14.58 -2.89
N GLU A 16 10.61 -14.01 -2.50
CA GLU A 16 10.74 -12.60 -2.14
C GLU A 16 11.63 -11.82 -3.12
N PHE A 17 11.16 -10.67 -3.56
CA PHE A 17 11.88 -9.70 -4.39
C PHE A 17 11.72 -8.29 -3.83
N GLN A 18 12.57 -7.36 -4.28
CA GLN A 18 12.47 -5.95 -3.90
C GLN A 18 12.64 -5.09 -5.14
N HIS A 19 11.76 -4.10 -5.30
CA HIS A 19 11.82 -3.06 -6.31
C HIS A 19 11.81 -1.70 -5.61
N GLY A 20 12.96 -1.02 -5.56
CA GLY A 20 13.11 0.20 -4.77
C GLY A 20 12.84 -0.08 -3.28
N ARG A 21 11.75 0.48 -2.75
CA ARG A 21 11.29 0.27 -1.36
C ARG A 21 10.15 -0.75 -1.23
N ILE A 22 9.65 -1.26 -2.35
CA ILE A 22 8.49 -2.16 -2.39
C ILE A 22 9.00 -3.60 -2.40
N MET A 23 8.51 -4.40 -1.45
CA MET A 23 8.70 -5.84 -1.43
C MET A 23 7.68 -6.52 -2.35
N ILE A 24 8.09 -7.57 -3.04
CA ILE A 24 7.21 -8.36 -3.89
C ILE A 24 7.25 -9.80 -3.39
N TYR A 25 6.07 -10.31 -3.04
CA TYR A 25 5.90 -11.66 -2.53
C TYR A 25 5.11 -12.50 -3.51
N VAL A 26 5.66 -13.65 -3.91
CA VAL A 26 4.96 -14.61 -4.76
C VAL A 26 4.80 -15.92 -4.02
N GLU A 27 3.56 -16.22 -3.66
CA GLU A 27 3.21 -17.47 -3.00
C GLU A 27 3.10 -18.61 -4.01
N TYR A 28 3.53 -19.79 -3.59
CA TYR A 28 3.45 -21.01 -4.37
C TYR A 28 3.33 -22.23 -3.45
N ASP A 29 2.81 -23.32 -4.00
CA ASP A 29 2.74 -24.62 -3.32
C ASP A 29 2.88 -25.76 -4.33
N ASP A 30 2.65 -26.99 -3.88
CA ASP A 30 2.79 -28.16 -4.75
C ASP A 30 1.66 -28.25 -5.79
N SER A 31 0.50 -27.61 -5.56
CA SER A 31 -0.61 -27.52 -6.52
C SER A 31 -0.39 -26.44 -7.59
N SER A 32 0.33 -25.39 -7.23
CA SER A 32 0.69 -24.25 -8.06
C SER A 32 2.20 -23.99 -7.96
N PRO A 33 3.02 -24.74 -8.73
CA PRO A 33 4.47 -24.75 -8.56
C PRO A 33 5.13 -23.39 -8.81
N MET A 34 6.27 -23.17 -8.14
CA MET A 34 7.04 -21.92 -8.19
C MET A 34 7.25 -21.37 -9.62
N PRO A 35 7.72 -22.14 -10.63
CA PRO A 35 7.94 -21.58 -11.96
C PRO A 35 6.67 -21.02 -12.61
N ALA A 36 5.52 -21.67 -12.41
CA ALA A 36 4.24 -21.23 -12.94
C ALA A 36 3.77 -19.94 -12.26
N ARG A 37 3.91 -19.86 -10.92
CA ARG A 37 3.55 -18.67 -10.14
C ARG A 37 4.44 -17.47 -10.46
N LEU A 38 5.74 -17.69 -10.62
CA LEU A 38 6.68 -16.64 -11.02
C LEU A 38 6.38 -16.13 -12.44
N ALA A 39 6.09 -17.02 -13.39
CA ALA A 39 5.72 -16.61 -14.74
C ALA A 39 4.43 -15.76 -14.77
N ALA A 40 3.43 -16.14 -13.97
CA ALA A 40 2.19 -15.37 -13.84
C ALA A 40 2.43 -13.99 -13.20
N ALA A 41 3.23 -13.91 -12.14
CA ALA A 41 3.59 -12.63 -11.52
C ALA A 41 4.36 -11.73 -12.49
N GLN A 42 5.33 -12.30 -13.21
CA GLN A 42 6.15 -11.57 -14.20
C GLN A 42 5.30 -10.94 -15.31
N ALA A 43 4.16 -11.55 -15.68
CA ALA A 43 3.27 -11.02 -16.71
C ALA A 43 2.54 -9.73 -16.31
N SER A 44 2.46 -9.39 -15.03
CA SER A 44 1.69 -8.23 -14.55
C SER A 44 2.45 -7.30 -13.60
N ILE A 45 3.66 -7.66 -13.17
CA ILE A 45 4.39 -6.90 -12.14
C ILE A 45 4.71 -5.47 -12.56
N ASP A 46 5.08 -5.24 -13.82
CA ASP A 46 5.42 -3.89 -14.29
C ASP A 46 4.19 -2.97 -14.22
N GLN A 47 3.02 -3.48 -14.64
CA GLN A 47 1.75 -2.74 -14.52
C GLN A 47 1.34 -2.54 -13.06
N ALA A 48 1.60 -3.52 -12.19
CA ALA A 48 1.31 -3.41 -10.77
C ALA A 48 2.17 -2.32 -10.12
N ILE A 49 3.43 -2.18 -10.53
CA ILE A 49 4.34 -1.11 -10.09
C ILE A 49 3.89 0.25 -10.63
N GLU A 50 3.51 0.33 -11.92
CA GLU A 50 2.97 1.56 -12.52
C GLU A 50 1.70 2.07 -11.81
N ASP A 51 0.90 1.16 -11.24
CA ASP A 51 -0.33 1.50 -10.51
C ASP A 51 -0.11 1.89 -9.03
N VAL A 52 1.12 1.94 -8.54
CA VAL A 52 1.42 2.24 -7.12
C VAL A 52 0.80 3.57 -6.67
N ASP A 53 0.92 4.63 -7.47
CA ASP A 53 0.35 5.94 -7.10
C ASP A 53 -1.19 5.91 -7.10
N ASN A 54 -1.80 5.17 -8.03
CA ASN A 54 -3.25 4.96 -8.07
C ASN A 54 -3.72 4.15 -6.86
N ALA A 55 -2.96 3.13 -6.45
CA ALA A 55 -3.22 2.32 -5.27
C ALA A 55 -3.16 3.15 -3.99
N VAL A 56 -2.14 4.02 -3.85
CA VAL A 56 -2.01 4.96 -2.74
C VAL A 56 -3.20 5.92 -2.71
N ALA A 57 -3.56 6.54 -3.84
CA ALA A 57 -4.70 7.45 -3.90
C ALA A 57 -6.03 6.77 -3.51
N PHE A 58 -6.25 5.53 -3.97
CA PHE A 58 -7.41 4.73 -3.59
C PHE A 58 -7.43 4.45 -2.08
N ALA A 59 -6.29 4.06 -1.51
CA ALA A 59 -6.16 3.82 -0.07
C ALA A 59 -6.31 5.12 0.76
N SER A 60 -5.84 6.26 0.27
CA SER A 60 -6.07 7.57 0.89
C SER A 60 -7.55 7.89 1.02
N ASN A 61 -8.35 7.62 -0.02
CA ASN A 61 -9.81 7.82 0.03
C ASN A 61 -10.51 6.90 1.06
N ILE A 62 -9.98 5.70 1.27
CA ILE A 62 -10.47 4.80 2.33
C ILE A 62 -10.07 5.34 3.69
N SER A 63 -8.79 5.68 3.88
CA SER A 63 -8.25 6.22 5.13
C SER A 63 -8.92 7.54 5.54
N ALA A 64 -9.36 8.35 4.59
CA ALA A 64 -10.12 9.59 4.84
C ALA A 64 -11.43 9.37 5.61
N GLN A 65 -12.01 8.17 5.55
CA GLN A 65 -13.21 7.84 6.31
C GLN A 65 -12.89 7.56 7.79
N SER A 66 -11.70 7.03 8.08
CA SER A 66 -11.24 6.72 9.44
C SER A 66 -10.52 7.89 10.11
N PHE A 67 -9.82 8.71 9.33
CA PHE A 67 -9.00 9.83 9.81
C PHE A 67 -9.37 11.17 9.14
N PRO A 68 -10.64 11.61 9.21
CA PRO A 68 -11.12 12.77 8.46
C PRO A 68 -10.37 14.06 8.81
N ASP A 69 -10.03 14.28 10.08
CA ASP A 69 -9.29 15.48 10.51
C ASP A 69 -7.85 15.51 9.98
N PHE A 70 -7.18 14.35 9.96
CA PHE A 70 -5.87 14.21 9.35
C PHE A 70 -5.93 14.58 7.86
N TRP A 71 -6.88 13.99 7.11
CA TRP A 71 -6.99 14.21 5.68
C TRP A 71 -7.48 15.63 5.33
N LYS A 72 -8.27 16.27 6.20
CA LYS A 72 -8.60 17.71 6.10
C LYS A 72 -7.33 18.57 6.15
N ASN A 73 -6.44 18.32 7.11
CA ASN A 73 -5.18 19.05 7.22
C ASN A 73 -4.19 18.69 6.10
N ALA A 74 -4.11 17.41 5.73
CA ALA A 74 -3.23 16.94 4.66
C ALA A 74 -3.57 17.53 3.30
N SER A 75 -4.87 17.76 3.02
CA SER A 75 -5.34 18.34 1.76
C SER A 75 -5.34 19.86 1.73
N SER A 76 -5.14 20.53 2.87
CA SER A 76 -5.13 22.00 2.94
C SER A 76 -3.77 22.62 2.65
N ILE A 77 -2.71 21.81 2.59
CA ILE A 77 -1.35 22.24 2.24
C ILE A 77 -0.76 21.34 1.15
N GLU A 78 0.23 21.86 0.42
CA GLU A 78 1.00 21.06 -0.53
C GLU A 78 2.01 20.17 0.24
N LEU A 79 1.73 18.87 0.28
CA LEU A 79 2.63 17.89 0.88
C LEU A 79 3.78 17.54 -0.06
N ARG A 80 4.99 17.51 0.48
CA ARG A 80 6.22 17.09 -0.22
C ARG A 80 6.30 15.58 -0.46
N GLU A 81 5.53 14.80 0.27
CA GLU A 81 5.53 13.34 0.18
C GLU A 81 4.17 12.78 0.58
N ASN A 82 3.83 11.59 0.07
CA ASN A 82 2.57 10.95 0.40
C ASN A 82 2.56 10.43 1.84
N PRO A 83 1.47 10.66 2.61
CA PRO A 83 1.30 10.08 3.95
C PRO A 83 1.25 8.56 3.96
N LEU A 84 0.77 7.95 2.88
CA LEU A 84 0.67 6.51 2.71
C LEU A 84 1.68 6.03 1.67
N ALA A 85 2.16 4.80 1.83
CA ALA A 85 3.04 4.15 0.87
C ALA A 85 2.70 2.67 0.72
N VAL A 86 2.89 2.13 -0.50
CA VAL A 86 2.89 0.68 -0.74
C VAL A 86 4.19 0.11 -0.18
N PHE A 87 4.07 -0.88 0.70
CA PHE A 87 5.22 -1.63 1.22
C PHE A 87 5.39 -2.95 0.50
N CYS A 88 4.28 -3.60 0.16
CA CYS A 88 4.30 -4.92 -0.43
C CYS A 88 3.33 -5.03 -1.61
N ILE A 89 3.76 -5.69 -2.67
CA ILE A 89 2.89 -6.27 -3.71
C ILE A 89 2.88 -7.78 -3.50
N ARG A 90 1.70 -8.38 -3.36
CA ARG A 90 1.55 -9.82 -3.10
C ARG A 90 0.84 -10.52 -4.25
N TYR A 91 1.33 -11.71 -4.58
CA TYR A 91 0.69 -12.69 -5.45
C TYR A 91 0.35 -13.92 -4.60
N GLU A 92 -0.80 -13.85 -3.93
CA GLU A 92 -1.28 -14.88 -3.00
C GLU A 92 -1.84 -16.11 -3.73
N LEU A 93 -1.79 -17.28 -3.08
CA LEU A 93 -2.44 -18.48 -3.62
C LEU A 93 -3.95 -18.26 -3.82
N GLY A 94 -4.52 -18.91 -4.84
CA GLY A 94 -5.94 -18.79 -5.18
C GLY A 94 -6.31 -17.53 -5.98
N THR A 95 -5.41 -16.55 -6.09
CA THR A 95 -5.56 -15.39 -6.98
C THR A 95 -4.41 -15.29 -7.98
N MET A 96 -4.72 -14.79 -9.18
CA MET A 96 -3.73 -14.43 -10.21
C MET A 96 -3.48 -12.92 -10.27
N LEU A 97 -4.25 -12.16 -9.50
CA LEU A 97 -4.18 -10.71 -9.47
C LEU A 97 -3.31 -10.26 -8.28
N PRO A 98 -2.47 -9.22 -8.46
CA PRO A 98 -1.67 -8.69 -7.37
C PRO A 98 -2.53 -7.92 -6.37
N SER A 99 -2.17 -7.99 -5.10
CA SER A 99 -2.68 -7.11 -4.04
C SER A 99 -1.56 -6.22 -3.50
N TYR A 100 -1.93 -5.11 -2.86
CA TYR A 100 -1.03 -4.14 -2.25
C TYR A 100 -1.29 -4.07 -0.75
N ASP A 101 -0.23 -4.09 0.05
CA ASP A 101 -0.29 -3.69 1.46
C ASP A 101 0.23 -2.26 1.59
N ILE A 102 -0.63 -1.39 2.14
CA ILE A 102 -0.41 0.05 2.22
C ILE A 102 -0.48 0.47 3.69
N TRP A 103 0.57 1.17 4.15
CA TRP A 103 0.71 1.68 5.51
C TRP A 103 1.00 3.17 5.51
N TRP A 104 0.93 3.77 6.70
CA TRP A 104 1.58 5.05 6.96
C TRP A 104 3.04 5.01 6.53
N ASN A 105 3.48 6.04 5.83
CA ASN A 105 4.83 6.17 5.33
C ASN A 105 5.76 6.54 6.51
N PRO A 106 6.64 5.64 6.99
CA PRO A 106 7.50 5.88 8.14
C PRO A 106 8.60 6.91 7.83
N TRP A 107 8.78 7.26 6.55
CA TRP A 107 9.68 8.32 6.13
C TRP A 107 8.99 9.69 6.07
N PHE A 108 7.67 9.73 6.24
CA PHE A 108 6.91 10.97 6.26
C PHE A 108 7.37 11.84 7.44
N LYS A 109 7.94 13.00 7.12
CA LYS A 109 8.30 13.98 8.13
C LYS A 109 7.10 14.89 8.37
N THR A 110 6.90 15.32 9.61
CA THR A 110 5.93 16.38 9.92
C THR A 110 6.08 17.54 8.94
N GLN A 111 4.99 17.90 8.29
CA GLN A 111 4.95 18.99 7.32
C GLN A 111 4.13 20.15 7.85
N GLU A 112 4.53 21.36 7.49
CA GLU A 112 3.87 22.59 7.90
C GLU A 112 3.70 23.47 6.67
N GLY A 113 2.57 24.17 6.60
CA GLY A 113 2.24 25.13 5.56
C GLY A 113 1.20 26.12 6.07
N THR A 114 0.77 27.04 5.20
CA THR A 114 -0.35 27.93 5.52
C THR A 114 -1.57 27.56 4.69
N ALA A 115 -2.74 27.63 5.32
CA ALA A 115 -4.02 27.46 4.67
C ALA A 115 -5.01 28.48 5.23
N TYR A 116 -6.07 28.77 4.49
CA TYR A 116 -7.15 29.63 4.97
C TYR A 116 -8.22 28.80 5.67
N SER A 117 -8.65 29.22 6.85
CA SER A 117 -9.83 28.69 7.52
C SER A 117 -11.11 29.07 6.78
N GLU A 118 -12.25 28.52 7.21
CA GLU A 118 -13.57 28.87 6.64
C GLU A 118 -13.91 30.37 6.83
N GLU A 119 -13.27 31.03 7.80
CA GLU A 119 -13.41 32.46 8.08
C GLU A 119 -12.40 33.33 7.29
N TRP A 120 -11.69 32.74 6.32
CA TRP A 120 -10.64 33.41 5.53
C TRP A 120 -9.46 33.93 6.36
N ILE A 121 -9.18 33.27 7.49
CA ILE A 121 -8.02 33.57 8.32
C ILE A 121 -6.88 32.64 7.90
N GLU A 122 -5.72 33.20 7.60
CA GLU A 122 -4.52 32.41 7.31
C GLU A 122 -3.99 31.77 8.60
N GLU A 123 -3.88 30.45 8.60
CA GLU A 123 -3.46 29.65 9.75
C GLU A 123 -2.30 28.73 9.37
N VAL A 124 -1.45 28.46 10.36
CA VAL A 124 -0.40 27.44 10.21
C VAL A 124 -1.03 26.07 10.41
N VAL A 125 -1.02 25.26 9.35
CA VAL A 125 -1.45 23.88 9.40
C VAL A 125 -0.25 22.98 9.58
N ARG A 126 -0.37 22.01 10.50
CA ARG A 126 0.64 20.98 10.73
C ARG A 126 0.05 19.62 10.45
N VAL A 127 0.75 18.84 9.63
CA VAL A 127 0.37 17.49 9.25
C VAL A 127 1.35 16.53 9.90
N ARG A 128 0.85 15.73 10.83
CA ARG A 128 1.57 14.64 11.50
C ARG A 128 0.81 13.36 11.23
N LEU A 129 1.53 12.28 10.95
CA LEU A 129 0.89 10.98 10.81
C LEU A 129 0.18 10.60 12.12
N PRO A 130 -0.97 9.90 12.03
CA PRO A 130 -1.59 9.30 13.20
C PRO A 130 -0.66 8.29 13.87
N GLU A 131 -0.84 8.04 15.16
CA GLU A 131 -0.03 7.08 15.94
C GLU A 131 -0.56 5.64 15.80
N GLU A 132 -1.74 5.48 15.20
CA GLU A 132 -2.40 4.20 14.97
C GLU A 132 -1.66 3.39 13.90
N ASP A 133 -1.29 2.17 14.27
CA ASP A 133 -0.76 1.17 13.35
C ASP A 133 -1.90 0.49 12.59
N GLY A 134 -1.70 0.28 11.29
CA GLY A 134 -2.65 -0.50 10.53
C GLY A 134 -2.42 -0.49 9.03
N CYS A 135 -3.15 -1.39 8.39
CA CYS A 135 -2.95 -1.79 7.01
C CYS A 135 -4.23 -1.69 6.21
N ILE A 136 -4.12 -1.07 5.05
CA ILE A 136 -5.11 -1.23 3.98
C ILE A 136 -4.52 -2.22 2.99
N SER A 137 -5.18 -3.37 2.84
CA SER A 137 -4.86 -4.32 1.78
C SER A 137 -5.89 -4.20 0.67
N ILE A 138 -5.44 -3.94 -0.55
CA ILE A 138 -6.32 -3.80 -1.73
C ILE A 138 -5.89 -4.74 -2.85
N LEU A 139 -6.86 -5.30 -3.57
CA LEU A 139 -6.63 -6.15 -4.74
C LEU A 139 -6.71 -5.32 -6.02
N ARG A 140 -5.73 -5.45 -6.91
CA ARG A 140 -5.78 -4.88 -8.25
C ARG A 140 -6.74 -5.69 -9.13
N ARG A 141 -7.78 -5.06 -9.69
CA ARG A 141 -8.66 -5.71 -10.68
C ARG A 141 -8.19 -5.44 -12.10
N GLU A 142 -7.88 -4.19 -12.37
CA GLU A 142 -7.31 -3.70 -13.62
C GLU A 142 -6.61 -2.35 -13.36
N GLN A 143 -6.11 -1.71 -14.41
CA GLN A 143 -5.39 -0.44 -14.27
C GLN A 143 -6.23 0.61 -13.54
N GLY A 144 -5.70 1.15 -12.45
CA GLY A 144 -6.36 2.15 -11.61
C GLY A 144 -7.65 1.69 -10.92
N LYS A 145 -8.00 0.39 -10.94
CA LYS A 145 -9.22 -0.13 -10.28
C LYS A 145 -8.89 -1.18 -9.24
N PHE A 146 -9.37 -0.93 -8.03
CA PHE A 146 -9.03 -1.70 -6.84
C PHE A 146 -10.27 -2.12 -6.06
N GLU A 147 -10.11 -3.20 -5.31
CA GLU A 147 -11.09 -3.70 -4.35
C GLU A 147 -10.45 -3.83 -2.98
N VAL A 148 -11.21 -3.54 -1.93
CA VAL A 148 -10.73 -3.67 -0.56
C VAL A 148 -10.73 -5.13 -0.13
N LEU A 149 -9.58 -5.65 0.27
CA LEU A 149 -9.46 -6.97 0.90
C LEU A 149 -9.54 -6.87 2.42
N ARG A 150 -8.90 -5.84 2.98
CA ARG A 150 -8.84 -5.59 4.42
C ARG A 150 -8.70 -4.09 4.66
N GLN A 151 -9.42 -3.59 5.66
CA GLN A 151 -9.28 -2.23 6.18
C GLN A 151 -8.62 -2.28 7.56
N TRP A 152 -8.17 -1.12 8.04
CA TRP A 152 -7.64 -0.90 9.39
C TRP A 152 -8.36 -1.78 10.41
N VAL A 153 -7.58 -2.62 11.09
CA VAL A 153 -8.06 -3.41 12.22
C VAL A 153 -7.41 -2.77 13.43
N ASP A 154 -8.21 -2.12 14.27
CA ASP A 154 -7.75 -1.70 15.59
C ASP A 154 -7.22 -2.94 16.31
N GLY A 155 -5.95 -2.89 16.73
CA GLY A 155 -5.30 -3.94 17.51
C GLY A 155 -5.90 -4.11 18.90
#